data_AF-A0A4U6LSK9-F1
#
_entry.id   AF-A0A4U6LSK9-F1
#
_cell.length_a   1.000
_cell.length_b   1.000
_cell.length_c   1.000
_cell.angle_alpha   90.00
_cell.angle_beta   90.00
_cell.angle_gamma   90.00
#
_symmetry.space_group_name_H-M   'P 1'
#
loop_
_entity.id
_entity.type
_entity.pdbx_description
1 polymer ?
#
loop_
_entity_poly.entity_id
_entity_poly.type
_entity_poly.pdbx_seq_one_letter_code
_entity_poly.pdbx_strand_id
1 'polypeptide(L)' 'NLADPAYRRRRIIMQNMRDEEMAIAQVEEMQAVSAVLKGKYTMTGEAFEPVEVDMGRDEANNITQSGGTEWSKRD' A
#
# COMPACT_ATOMS: atom_id res chain seq x y z
N ASN A 1 12.94 34.49 -1.42
CA ASN A 1 12.21 35.46 -2.27
C ASN A 1 11.48 34.67 -3.35
N LEU A 2 10.13 34.71 -3.39
CA LEU A 2 9.33 33.97 -4.38
C LEU A 2 9.43 34.53 -5.81
N ALA A 3 10.03 35.72 -5.98
CA ALA A 3 10.31 36.32 -7.28
C ALA A 3 11.55 35.71 -7.97
N ASP A 4 12.44 35.05 -7.24
CA ASP A 4 13.65 34.43 -7.82
C ASP A 4 13.28 33.09 -8.53
N PRO A 5 13.47 32.98 -9.86
CA PRO A 5 13.21 31.75 -10.60
C PRO A 5 14.02 30.55 -10.10
N ALA A 6 15.27 30.75 -9.68
CA ALA A 6 16.12 29.67 -9.17
C ALA A 6 15.60 29.13 -7.84
N TYR A 7 15.13 30.01 -6.95
CA TYR A 7 14.46 29.62 -5.71
C TYR A 7 13.17 28.82 -5.96
N ARG A 8 12.34 29.26 -6.92
CA ARG A 8 11.11 28.53 -7.29
C ARG A 8 11.41 27.12 -7.81
N ARG A 9 12.40 26.98 -8.68
CA ARG A 9 12.82 25.67 -9.21
C ARG A 9 13.27 24.73 -8.10
N ARG A 10 14.12 25.20 -7.17
CA ARG A 10 14.55 24.40 -6.01
C ARG A 10 13.37 23.95 -5.16
N ARG A 11 12.38 24.83 -4.93
CA ARG A 11 11.18 24.49 -4.15
C ARG A 11 10.34 23.40 -4.82
N ILE A 12 10.17 23.46 -6.13
CA ILE A 12 9.42 22.43 -6.88
C ILE A 12 10.13 21.09 -6.79
N ILE A 13 11.45 21.05 -6.97
CA ILE A 13 12.23 19.82 -6.85
C ILE A 13 12.07 19.22 -5.44
N MET A 14 12.21 20.03 -4.39
CA MET A 14 12.03 19.54 -3.02
C MET A 14 10.60 19.04 -2.74
N GLN A 15 9.58 19.67 -3.35
CA GLN A 15 8.22 19.21 -3.24
C GLN A 15 8.03 17.86 -3.95
N ASN A 16 8.50 17.74 -5.19
CA ASN A 16 8.41 16.50 -5.94
C ASN A 16 9.12 15.35 -5.21
N MET A 17 10.33 15.58 -4.67
CA MET A 17 11.03 14.57 -3.87
C MET A 17 10.21 14.13 -2.65
N ARG A 18 9.54 15.06 -1.96
CA ARG A 18 8.66 14.72 -0.84
C ARG A 18 7.43 13.93 -1.28
N ASP A 19 6.86 14.27 -2.43
CA ASP A 19 5.69 13.59 -2.98
C ASP A 19 6.05 12.18 -3.47
N GLU A 20 7.24 12.00 -4.06
CA GLU A 20 7.80 10.70 -4.42
C GLU A 20 8.00 9.80 -3.20
N GLU A 21 8.62 10.31 -2.13
CA GLU A 21 8.78 9.57 -0.87
C GLU A 21 7.42 9.18 -0.25
N MET A 22 6.43 10.07 -0.32
CA MET A 22 5.08 9.77 0.16
C MET A 22 4.40 8.67 -0.68
N ALA A 23 4.59 8.69 -2.00
CA ALA A 23 4.05 7.66 -2.88
C ALA A 23 4.68 6.29 -2.60
N ILE A 24 6.00 6.25 -2.34
CA ILE A 24 6.70 5.01 -1.94
C ILE A 24 6.10 4.47 -0.63
N ALA A 25 6.00 5.31 0.40
CA ALA A 25 5.44 4.90 1.69
C ALA A 25 3.99 4.40 1.58
N GLN A 26 3.18 4.98 0.69
CA GLN A 26 1.81 4.52 0.43
C GLN A 26 1.76 3.13 -0.21
N VAL A 27 2.68 2.85 -1.14
CA VAL A 27 2.79 1.53 -1.76
C VAL A 27 3.25 0.50 -0.74
N GLU A 28 4.26 0.83 0.07
CA GLU A 28 4.75 -0.03 1.15
C GLU A 28 3.64 -0.35 2.17
N GLU A 29 2.86 0.64 2.58
CA GLU A 29 1.73 0.44 3.49
C GLU A 29 0.66 -0.46 2.86
N MET A 30 0.33 -0.26 1.59
CA MET A 30 -0.64 -1.11 0.88
C MET A 30 -0.16 -2.57 0.80
N GLN A 31 1.13 -2.78 0.59
CA GLN A 31 1.75 -4.11 0.61
C GLN A 31 1.74 -4.71 2.01
N ALA A 32 2.07 -3.92 3.04
CA ALA A 32 2.05 -4.36 4.44
C ALA A 32 0.64 -4.76 4.90
N VAL A 33 -0.37 -3.93 4.63
CA VAL A 33 -1.77 -4.21 4.94
C VAL A 33 -2.23 -5.48 4.20
N SER A 34 -1.88 -5.64 2.93
CA SER A 34 -2.24 -6.83 2.15
C SER A 34 -1.58 -8.09 2.70
N ALA A 35 -0.29 -8.02 3.05
CA ALA A 35 0.43 -9.12 3.68
C ALA A 35 -0.19 -9.53 5.02
N VAL A 36 -0.58 -8.56 5.85
CA VAL A 36 -1.22 -8.84 7.15
C VAL A 36 -2.63 -9.40 6.99
N LEU A 37 -3.44 -8.82 6.12
CA LEU A 37 -4.85 -9.20 5.95
C LEU A 37 -5.00 -10.51 5.16
N LYS A 38 -4.20 -10.71 4.12
CA LYS A 38 -4.36 -11.81 3.16
C LYS A 38 -3.24 -12.84 3.23
N GLY A 39 -2.16 -12.57 3.95
CA GLY A 39 -0.97 -13.43 3.99
C GLY A 39 -0.10 -13.29 2.74
N LYS A 40 -0.49 -12.41 1.82
CA LYS A 40 0.15 -12.24 0.52
C LYS A 40 -0.15 -10.87 -0.07
N TYR A 41 0.71 -10.41 -0.97
CA TYR A 41 0.49 -9.18 -1.73
C TYR A 41 0.98 -9.36 -3.17
N THR A 42 0.48 -8.53 -4.09
CA THR A 42 0.94 -8.51 -5.47
C THR A 42 1.85 -7.32 -5.67
N MET A 43 3.07 -7.56 -6.13
CA MET A 43 4.02 -6.54 -6.51
C MET A 43 3.90 -6.26 -8.00
N THR A 44 3.80 -4.98 -8.38
CA THR A 44 3.77 -4.54 -9.77
C THR A 44 4.93 -3.57 -10.02
N GLY A 45 5.46 -3.56 -11.24
CA GLY A 45 6.51 -2.63 -11.65
C GLY A 45 6.64 -2.59 -13.16
N GLU A 46 7.26 -1.54 -13.70
CA GLU A 46 7.40 -1.40 -15.16
C GLU A 46 8.36 -2.43 -15.77
N ALA A 47 9.30 -2.93 -14.97
CA ALA A 47 10.36 -3.83 -15.43
C ALA A 47 9.99 -5.32 -15.36
N PHE A 48 8.84 -5.67 -14.78
CA PHE A 48 8.45 -7.07 -14.56
C PHE A 48 6.93 -7.24 -14.54
N GLU A 49 6.47 -8.41 -14.96
CA GLU A 49 5.06 -8.79 -14.86
C GLU A 49 4.63 -8.91 -13.39
N PRO A 50 3.39 -8.57 -13.01
CA PRO A 50 2.90 -8.67 -11.64
C PRO A 50 3.25 -9.99 -10.95
N VAL A 51 3.89 -9.92 -9.79
CA VAL A 51 4.33 -11.09 -9.01
C VAL A 51 3.53 -11.16 -7.71
N GLU A 52 2.95 -12.33 -7.42
CA GLU A 52 2.37 -12.61 -6.10
C GLU A 52 3.48 -13.05 -5.13
N VAL A 53 3.59 -12.34 -4.01
CA VAL A 53 4.47 -12.69 -2.89
C VAL A 53 3.61 -13.29 -1.79
N ASP A 54 3.74 -14.61 -1.60
CA ASP A 54 3.07 -15.37 -0.54
C ASP A 54 3.97 -15.50 0.69
N MET A 55 3.47 -15.09 1.85
CA MET A 55 4.19 -15.14 3.13
C MET A 55 3.97 -16.47 3.88
N GLY A 56 3.17 -17.40 3.33
CA GLY A 56 2.94 -18.72 3.91
C GLY A 56 2.11 -18.70 5.19
N ARG A 57 1.18 -17.73 5.32
CA ARG A 57 0.29 -17.65 6.48
C ARG A 57 -0.69 -18.82 6.49
N ASP A 58 -0.86 -19.45 7.64
CA ASP A 58 -1.87 -20.50 7.85
C ASP A 58 -3.28 -20.00 7.48
N GLU A 59 -3.98 -20.78 6.65
CA GLU A 59 -5.35 -20.49 6.19
C GLU A 59 -6.35 -20.40 7.34
N ALA A 60 -6.10 -21.11 8.46
CA ALA A 60 -6.94 -21.03 9.65
C ALA A 60 -6.99 -19.62 10.27
N ASN A 61 -5.99 -18.78 9.98
CA ASN A 61 -5.96 -17.38 10.42
C ASN A 61 -6.83 -16.44 9.55
N ASN A 62 -7.42 -16.94 8.45
CA ASN A 62 -8.41 -16.22 7.66
C ASN A 62 -9.84 -16.52 8.12
N ILE A 63 -10.32 -15.75 9.08
CA ILE A 63 -11.66 -15.97 9.64
C ILE A 63 -12.70 -15.30 8.74
N THR A 64 -13.54 -16.12 8.10
CA THR A 64 -14.74 -15.65 7.41
C THR A 64 -15.94 -15.72 8.35
N GLN A 65 -16.60 -14.59 8.62
CA GLN A 65 -17.89 -14.61 9.29
C GLN A 65 -18.89 -15.35 8.38
N SER A 66 -19.39 -16.48 8.83
CA SER A 66 -20.32 -17.31 8.04
C SER A 66 -21.31 -18.05 8.94
N GLY A 67 -22.44 -18.46 8.35
CA GLY A 67 -23.45 -19.27 9.01
C GLY A 67 -24.16 -18.52 10.14
N GLY A 68 -24.25 -19.15 11.32
CA GLY A 68 -24.93 -18.59 12.51
C GLY A 68 -24.09 -17.62 13.34
N THR A 69 -22.85 -17.33 12.91
CA THR A 69 -21.93 -16.39 13.58
C THR A 69 -21.86 -15.02 12.91
N GLU A 70 -22.55 -14.85 11.79
CA GLU A 70 -22.65 -13.57 11.09
C GLU A 70 -23.40 -12.55 11.95
N TRP A 71 -22.76 -11.41 12.21
CA TRP A 71 -23.41 -10.32 12.95
C TRP A 71 -24.64 -9.75 12.25
N SER A 72 -24.72 -9.85 10.93
CA SER A 72 -25.89 -9.42 10.13
C SER A 72 -27.16 -10.23 10.43
N LYS A 73 -27.06 -11.40 11.05
CA LYS A 73 -28.20 -12.28 11.37
C LYS A 73 -28.62 -12.21 12.84
N ARG A 74 -27.95 -11.38 13.64
CA ARG A 74 -28.33 -11.06 15.03
C ARG A 74 -29.19 -9.78 15.02
N ASP A 75 -30.46 -9.94 14.62
CA ASP A 75 -31.54 -9.02 14.97
C ASP A 75 -32.36 -9.62 16.11
#